data_AF-A0A925CA94-F1
#
_entry.id   AF-A0A925CA94-F1
#
_cell.length_a   1.000
_cell.length_b   1.000
_cell.length_c   1.000
_cell.angle_alpha   90.00
_cell.angle_beta   90.00
_cell.angle_gamma   90.00
#
_symmetry.space_group_name_H-M   'P 1'
#
loop_
_entity.id
_entity.type
_entity.pdbx_description
1 polymer ?
#
loop_
_entity_poly.entity_id
_entity_poly.type
_entity_poly.pdbx_seq_one_letter_code
_entity_poly.pdbx_strand_id
1 'polypeptide(L)'
;MGPMFPTTTKHKPALAGPAYLSAYLSNEATARVPHLAIGGITPENVGELVAAGCRGVAVSSAVCGADNPGAVCRAILNALTQAPNQHRSPAGRLAARGAARG
;
A
#
# COMPACT_ATOMS: atom_id res chain seq x y z
N MET A 1 -1.78 8.62 3.17
CA MET A 1 -0.48 9.19 3.58
C MET A 1 0.29 9.59 2.35
N GLY A 2 0.58 10.88 2.12
CA GLY A 2 1.27 11.32 0.90
C GLY A 2 1.50 12.83 0.79
N PRO A 3 2.28 13.30 -0.20
CA PRO A 3 2.88 12.48 -1.26
C PRO A 3 4.11 11.70 -0.77
N MET A 4 4.23 10.45 -1.19
CA MET A 4 5.38 9.59 -0.86
C MET A 4 6.57 9.87 -1.78
N PHE A 5 6.30 10.13 -3.06
CA PHE A 5 7.32 10.42 -4.07
C PHE A 5 6.90 11.63 -4.92
N PRO A 6 7.83 12.21 -5.72
CA PRO A 6 7.47 13.26 -6.67
C PRO A 6 6.30 12.85 -7.56
N THR A 7 5.37 13.78 -7.79
CA THR A 7 4.21 13.55 -8.66
C THR A 7 3.79 14.84 -9.33
N THR A 8 3.36 14.74 -10.59
CA THR A 8 2.82 15.84 -11.38
C THR A 8 1.30 15.95 -11.30
N THR A 9 0.61 14.97 -10.70
CA THR A 9 -0.86 14.95 -10.63
C THR A 9 -1.42 16.07 -9.74
N LYS A 10 -0.72 16.43 -8.65
CA LYS A 10 -1.05 17.56 -7.78
C LYS A 10 0.24 18.19 -7.26
N HIS A 11 0.44 19.48 -7.50
CA HIS A 11 1.62 20.19 -7.01
C HIS A 11 1.65 20.20 -5.46
N LYS A 12 2.77 19.76 -4.91
CA LYS A 12 3.04 19.69 -3.46
C LYS A 12 4.49 20.14 -3.25
N PRO A 13 4.75 21.22 -2.50
CA PRO A 13 6.10 21.76 -2.34
C PRO A 13 7.01 20.89 -1.46
N ALA A 14 6.44 20.02 -0.63
CA ALA A 14 7.18 19.11 0.24
C ALA A 14 6.67 17.67 0.09
N LEU A 15 7.61 16.71 0.12
CA LEU A 15 7.32 15.29 0.17
C LEU A 15 7.22 14.85 1.63
N ALA A 16 6.20 14.03 1.93
CA ALA A 16 6.15 13.34 3.23
C ALA A 16 7.16 12.18 3.24
N GLY A 17 7.20 11.41 2.16
CA GLY A 17 8.19 10.35 1.97
C GLY A 17 7.93 9.05 2.75
N PRO A 18 8.63 7.96 2.40
CA PRO A 18 8.56 6.69 3.15
C PRO A 18 8.97 6.81 4.62
N ALA A 19 9.88 7.71 4.97
CA ALA A 19 10.31 7.93 6.36
C ALA A 19 9.16 8.40 7.25
N TYR A 20 8.28 9.28 6.74
CA TYR A 20 7.08 9.68 7.47
C TYR A 20 6.14 8.51 7.73
N LEU A 21 5.97 7.60 6.75
CA LEU A 21 5.16 6.40 6.92
C LEU A 21 5.73 5.49 8.01
N SER A 22 7.05 5.26 7.99
CA SER A 22 7.72 4.48 9.03
C SER A 22 7.49 5.09 10.41
N ALA A 23 7.68 6.41 10.56
CA ALA A 23 7.46 7.12 11.82
C ALA A 23 6.00 7.02 12.31
N TYR A 24 5.04 7.16 11.39
CA TYR A 24 3.61 7.00 11.67
C TYR A 24 3.28 5.59 12.18
N LEU A 25 3.91 4.56 11.60
CA LEU A 25 3.65 3.16 11.98
C LEU A 25 4.35 2.74 13.27
N SER A 26 5.45 3.39 13.65
CA SER A 26 6.13 3.14 14.93
C SER A 26 5.41 3.71 16.15
N ASN A 27 4.42 4.58 15.97
CA ASN A 27 3.63 5.13 17.08
C ASN A 27 2.41 4.25 17.38
N GLU A 28 2.28 3.74 18.60
CA GLU A 28 1.21 2.81 19.00
C GLU A 28 -0.21 3.36 18.78
N ALA A 29 -0.40 4.66 18.93
CA ALA A 29 -1.70 5.31 18.73
C ALA A 29 -2.14 5.30 17.26
N THR A 30 -1.19 5.26 16.33
CA THR A 30 -1.43 5.35 14.88
C THR A 30 -1.14 4.04 14.13
N ALA A 31 -0.34 3.15 14.69
CA ALA A 31 0.10 1.90 14.07
C ALA A 31 -1.07 1.01 13.59
N ARG A 32 -2.21 1.06 14.30
CA ARG A 32 -3.39 0.23 13.99
C ARG A 32 -4.42 0.94 13.11
N VAL A 33 -4.23 2.23 12.82
CA VAL A 33 -5.16 3.00 11.99
C VAL A 33 -5.04 2.58 10.53
N PRO A 34 -6.15 2.20 9.86
CA PRO A 34 -6.14 1.89 8.44
C PRO A 34 -5.64 3.08 7.61
N HIS A 35 -4.73 2.83 6.68
CA HIS A 35 -4.13 3.86 5.84
C HIS A 35 -3.76 3.30 4.47
N LEU A 36 -3.68 4.20 3.49
CA LEU A 36 -3.07 3.93 2.18
C LEU A 36 -1.97 4.97 1.92
N ALA A 37 -0.81 4.52 1.47
CA ALA A 37 0.23 5.42 0.95
C ALA A 37 -0.17 5.93 -0.45
N ILE A 38 0.11 7.19 -0.76
CA ILE A 38 -0.32 7.81 -2.03
C ILE A 38 0.70 8.83 -2.54
N GLY A 39 0.74 9.01 -3.86
CA GLY A 39 1.48 10.07 -4.54
C GLY A 39 2.83 9.60 -5.07
N GLY A 40 2.96 9.59 -6.40
CA GLY A 40 4.19 9.26 -7.12
C GLY A 40 4.60 7.78 -7.07
N ILE A 41 3.68 6.88 -6.71
CA ILE A 41 3.97 5.45 -6.54
C ILE A 41 3.95 4.74 -7.89
N THR A 42 4.98 3.93 -8.14
CA THR A 42 5.18 3.13 -9.36
C THR A 42 5.64 1.70 -8.98
N PRO A 43 5.65 0.74 -9.91
CA PRO A 43 6.20 -0.60 -9.65
C PRO A 43 7.65 -0.60 -9.15
N GLU A 44 8.45 0.39 -9.57
CA GLU A 44 9.87 0.47 -9.25
C GLU A 44 10.13 0.94 -7.82
N ASN A 45 9.27 1.81 -7.27
CA ASN A 45 9.48 2.42 -5.95
C ASN A 45 8.56 1.89 -4.83
N VAL A 46 7.52 1.10 -5.17
CA VAL A 46 6.59 0.58 -4.16
C VAL A 46 7.27 -0.30 -3.10
N GLY A 47 8.40 -0.95 -3.44
CA GLY A 47 9.19 -1.74 -2.51
C GLY A 47 9.71 -0.94 -1.30
N GLU A 48 9.99 0.36 -1.46
CA GLU A 48 10.40 1.22 -0.35
C GLU A 48 9.26 1.42 0.66
N LEU A 49 8.02 1.50 0.18
CA LEU A 49 6.85 1.60 1.05
C LEU A 49 6.61 0.27 1.78
N VAL A 50 6.79 -0.86 1.09
CA VAL A 50 6.73 -2.18 1.72
C VAL A 50 7.75 -2.30 2.85
N ALA A 51 9.00 -1.89 2.60
CA ALA A 51 10.06 -1.88 3.62
C ALA A 51 9.73 -0.94 4.80
N ALA A 52 9.03 0.16 4.55
CA ALA A 52 8.54 1.07 5.59
C ALA A 52 7.31 0.54 6.37
N GLY A 53 6.83 -0.67 6.07
CA GLY A 53 5.68 -1.30 6.73
C GLY A 53 4.32 -0.94 6.12
N CYS A 54 4.30 -0.37 4.91
CA CYS A 54 3.07 -0.02 4.23
C CYS A 54 2.15 -1.23 4.02
N ARG A 55 0.86 -1.05 4.31
CA ARG A 55 -0.15 -2.10 4.21
C ARG A 55 -0.96 -2.03 2.92
N GLY A 56 -0.87 -0.92 2.19
CA GLY A 56 -1.59 -0.71 0.94
C GLY A 56 -1.30 0.65 0.32
N VAL A 57 -1.48 0.75 -0.99
CA VAL A 57 -1.19 1.97 -1.77
C VAL A 57 -2.39 2.40 -2.59
N ALA A 58 -2.46 3.70 -2.87
CA ALA A 58 -3.36 4.29 -3.85
C ALA A 58 -2.52 4.84 -5.01
N VAL A 59 -2.85 4.43 -6.23
CA VAL A 59 -2.14 4.77 -7.47
C VAL A 59 -3.11 5.37 -8.49
N SER A 60 -2.61 6.24 -9.36
CA SER A 60 -3.40 6.86 -10.44
C SER A 60 -2.60 6.93 -11.74
N SER A 61 -1.74 7.93 -11.92
CA SER A 61 -1.02 8.17 -13.19
C SER A 61 -0.24 6.95 -13.69
N ALA A 62 0.42 6.21 -12.79
CA ALA A 62 1.16 5.00 -13.13
C ALA A 62 0.28 3.89 -13.75
N VAL A 63 -1.01 3.83 -13.39
CA VAL A 63 -1.96 2.83 -13.92
C VAL A 63 -2.74 3.41 -15.08
N CYS A 64 -3.33 4.60 -14.92
CA CYS A 64 -4.18 5.23 -15.93
C CYS A 64 -3.41 5.67 -17.19
N GLY A 65 -2.11 5.90 -17.08
CA GLY A 65 -1.24 6.29 -18.19
C GLY A 65 -0.42 5.15 -18.79
N ALA A 66 -0.62 3.91 -18.35
CA ALA A 66 0.16 2.77 -18.83
C ALA A 66 -0.46 2.12 -20.07
N ASP A 67 0.40 1.64 -20.98
CA ASP A 67 -0.02 0.85 -22.15
C ASP A 67 -0.69 -0.47 -21.74
N ASN A 68 -0.28 -1.03 -20.60
CA ASN A 68 -0.88 -2.23 -20.02
C ASN A 68 -1.16 -2.03 -18.52
N PRO A 69 -2.31 -1.44 -18.16
CA PRO A 69 -2.68 -1.18 -16.76
C PRO A 69 -2.71 -2.46 -15.91
N GLY A 70 -3.15 -3.58 -16.50
CA GLY A 70 -3.20 -4.87 -15.81
C GLY A 70 -1.80 -5.37 -15.40
N ALA A 71 -0.79 -5.16 -16.26
CA ALA A 71 0.60 -5.52 -15.94
C ALA A 71 1.15 -4.67 -14.79
N VAL A 72 0.91 -3.35 -14.82
CA VAL A 72 1.33 -2.43 -13.75
C VAL A 72 0.67 -2.81 -12.42
N CYS A 73 -0.65 -3.06 -12.41
CA CYS A 73 -1.37 -3.50 -11.21
C CYS A 73 -0.79 -4.80 -10.64
N ARG A 74 -0.50 -5.80 -11.49
CA ARG A 74 0.12 -7.06 -11.05
C ARG A 74 1.49 -6.84 -10.43
N ALA A 75 2.33 -6.00 -11.03
CA ALA A 75 3.66 -5.71 -10.49
C ALA A 75 3.58 -5.07 -9.10
N ILE A 76 2.68 -4.10 -8.91
CA ILE A 76 2.44 -3.45 -7.62
C ILE A 76 1.92 -4.44 -6.58
N LEU A 77 0.92 -5.25 -6.95
CA LEU A 77 0.34 -6.26 -6.05
C LEU A 77 1.38 -7.31 -5.65
N ASN A 78 2.21 -7.78 -6.58
CA ASN A 78 3.28 -8.75 -6.29
C ASN A 78 4.22 -8.20 -5.23
N ALA A 79 4.65 -6.92 -5.34
CA ALA A 79 5.49 -6.29 -4.33
C ALA A 79 4.80 -6.20 -2.96
N LEU A 80 3.51 -5.87 -2.91
CA LEU A 80 2.74 -5.77 -1.66
C LEU A 80 2.51 -7.13 -0.98
N THR A 81 2.32 -8.21 -1.76
CA THR A 81 2.06 -9.55 -1.21
C THR A 81 3.27 -10.20 -0.52
N GLN A 82 4.47 -9.68 -0.75
CA GLN A 82 5.67 -10.11 -0.02
C GLN A 82 5.69 -9.60 1.44
N ALA A 83 4.81 -8.65 1.80
CA ALA A 83 4.64 -8.20 3.17
C ALA A 83 3.72 -9.15 3.96
N PRO A 84 4.06 -9.55 5.20
CA PRO A 84 3.17 -10.38 6.02
C PRO A 84 1.81 -9.70 6.19
N ASN A 85 0.76 -10.35 5.70
CA ASN A 85 -0.57 -9.78 5.56
C ASN A 85 -1.29 -9.71 6.93
N GLN A 86 -1.22 -8.55 7.59
CA GLN A 86 -1.79 -8.36 8.94
C GLN A 86 -3.26 -7.91 8.94
N HIS A 87 -3.94 -7.83 7.79
CA HIS A 87 -5.31 -7.29 7.71
C HIS A 87 -6.24 -8.04 6.76
N ARG A 88 -6.46 -9.33 7.01
CA ARG A 88 -7.61 -10.01 6.41
C ARG A 88 -8.89 -9.54 7.12
N SER A 89 -9.85 -9.04 6.36
CA SER A 89 -11.15 -8.54 6.81
C SER A 89 -11.99 -9.62 7.53
N PRO A 90 -13.08 -9.26 8.25
CA PRO A 90 -13.94 -10.19 8.98
C PRO A 90 -14.53 -11.34 8.14
N ALA A 91 -14.61 -11.19 6.81
CA ALA A 91 -15.08 -12.23 5.89
C ALA A 91 -14.22 -13.51 5.92
N GLY A 92 -12.99 -13.45 6.44
CA GLY A 92 -12.16 -14.63 6.68
C GLY A 92 -12.63 -15.54 7.83
N ARG A 93 -13.53 -15.07 8.72
CA ARG A 93 -14.02 -15.86 9.87
C ARG A 93 -15.12 -16.88 9.52
N LEU A 94 -15.93 -16.64 8.48
CA LEU A 94 -17.02 -17.56 8.14
C LEU A 94 -16.51 -18.80 7.37
N ALA A 95 -15.53 -18.61 6.48
CA ALA A 95 -14.94 -19.71 5.71
C ALA A 95 -14.20 -20.73 6.59
N ALA A 96 -13.64 -20.31 7.74
CA ALA A 96 -12.93 -21.18 8.66
C ALA A 96 -13.85 -21.98 9.62
N ARG A 97 -15.14 -21.63 9.73
CA ARG A 97 -16.11 -22.34 10.60
C ARG A 97 -16.86 -23.48 9.90
N GLY A 98 -16.75 -23.60 8.57
CA GLY A 98 -17.37 -24.69 7.80
C GLY A 98 -16.56 -25.99 7.77
N ALA A 99 -15.30 -25.98 8.24
CA ALA A 99 -14.39 -27.12 8.14
C ALA A 99 -14.24 -27.94 9.45
N ALA A 100 -15.09 -27.69 10.45
CA ALA A 100 -15.02 -28.36 11.77
C ALA A 100 -16.32 -29.11 12.14
N ARG A 101 -16.98 -29.71 11.15
CA ARG A 101 -17.97 -30.79 11.35
C ARG A 101 -17.79 -31.83 10.24
N GLY A 102 -16.88 -32.75 10.49
CA GLY A 102 -16.66 -34.00 9.77
C GLY A 102 -16.05 -34.96 10.77
#